data_AF-A0A2G2YPH5-F1
#
_entry.id   AF-A0A2G2YPH5-F1
#
_cell.length_a   1.000
_cell.length_b   1.000
_cell.length_c   1.000
_cell.angle_alpha   90.00
_cell.angle_beta   90.00
_cell.angle_gamma   90.00
#
_symmetry.space_group_name_H-M   'P 1'
#
loop_
_entity.id
_entity.type
_entity.pdbx_description
1 polymer ?
#
loop_
_entity_poly.entity_id
_entity_poly.type
_entity_poly.pdbx_seq_one_letter_code
_entity_poly.pdbx_strand_id
1 'polypeptide(L)'
;MGCGAVDEAAPPFNQRTELCRFSGAKIYPGRGIRFIRADSQVFLFVNSKCKHYFHNRLKPSKLTWTAMYRKQHKKDIAQEAVKKRRRATKKPYSRSIVGATLEVIQKKRAERPEVRDAAREAALREIKERIKKTKDEKKAKKAEVMAKSQKAGGKVNLQKGGSKGPKLGGGGGKR
;
A
#
# COMPACT_ATOMS: atom_id res chain seq x y z
N MET A 1 35.24 10.06 -11.43
CA MET A 1 35.16 10.43 -12.85
C MET A 1 33.85 9.91 -13.43
N GLY A 2 33.04 10.75 -14.07
CA GLY A 2 31.74 10.34 -14.62
C GLY A 2 31.73 10.39 -16.15
N CYS A 3 31.76 9.24 -16.81
CA CYS A 3 31.50 9.14 -18.25
C CYS A 3 30.00 9.01 -18.49
N GLY A 4 29.26 10.10 -18.24
CA GLY A 4 27.89 10.25 -18.70
C GLY A 4 27.89 10.65 -20.16
N ALA A 5 28.02 9.67 -21.07
CA ALA A 5 27.77 9.89 -22.48
C ALA A 5 26.30 10.29 -22.65
N VAL A 6 26.05 11.59 -22.76
CA VAL A 6 24.80 12.10 -23.31
C VAL A 6 24.74 11.62 -24.75
N ASP A 7 23.76 10.77 -25.04
CA ASP A 7 23.47 10.32 -26.41
C ASP A 7 23.03 11.56 -27.17
N GLU A 8 23.98 12.21 -27.85
CA GLU A 8 23.77 13.47 -28.56
C GLU A 8 22.81 13.21 -29.70
N ALA A 9 21.53 13.51 -29.43
CA ALA A 9 20.44 13.26 -30.35
C ALA A 9 20.60 14.17 -31.57
N ALA A 10 21.32 13.67 -32.56
CA ALA A 10 21.51 14.31 -33.85
C ALA A 10 20.14 14.80 -34.37
N PRO A 11 20.07 16.05 -34.89
CA PRO A 11 18.81 16.65 -35.30
C PRO A 11 18.10 15.71 -36.29
N PRO A 12 16.77 15.51 -36.15
CA PRO A 12 16.06 14.55 -36.96
C PRO A 12 16.12 14.98 -38.42
N PHE A 13 16.91 14.25 -39.22
CA PHE A 13 16.83 14.29 -40.67
C PHE A 13 15.37 13.96 -41.01
N ASN A 14 14.61 14.94 -41.50
CA ASN A 14 13.13 14.91 -41.57
C ASN A 14 12.58 13.99 -42.68
N GLN A 15 13.18 12.82 -42.85
CA GLN A 15 12.73 11.75 -43.71
C GLN A 15 11.84 10.79 -42.91
N ARG A 16 10.60 10.62 -43.37
CA ARG A 16 9.62 9.71 -42.77
C ARG A 16 10.17 8.28 -42.81
N THR A 17 10.54 7.74 -41.65
CA THR A 17 11.00 6.35 -41.53
C THR A 17 9.81 5.40 -41.43
N GLU A 18 9.78 4.38 -42.27
CA GLU A 18 8.78 3.31 -42.21
C GLU A 18 9.28 2.19 -41.28
N LEU A 19 8.39 1.32 -40.79
CA LEU A 19 8.76 0.21 -39.90
C LEU A 19 8.60 -1.14 -40.61
N CYS A 20 9.61 -2.00 -40.50
CA CYS A 20 9.53 -3.37 -40.97
C CYS A 20 8.43 -4.16 -40.24
N ARG A 21 7.45 -4.69 -41.00
CA ARG A 21 6.33 -5.45 -40.42
C ARG A 21 6.78 -6.78 -39.78
N PHE A 22 7.91 -7.33 -40.22
CA PHE A 22 8.45 -8.60 -39.72
C PHE A 22 9.42 -8.43 -38.55
N SER A 23 10.49 -7.63 -38.73
CA SER A 23 11.56 -7.50 -37.73
C SER A 23 11.34 -6.37 -36.72
N GLY A 24 10.51 -5.37 -37.05
CA GLY A 24 10.36 -4.14 -36.26
C GLY A 24 11.54 -3.16 -36.36
N ALA A 25 12.46 -3.34 -37.32
CA ALA A 25 13.53 -2.38 -37.58
C ALA A 25 13.05 -1.18 -38.42
N LYS A 26 13.68 -0.01 -38.22
CA LYS A 26 13.43 1.21 -39.02
C LYS A 26 13.92 1.03 -40.46
N ILE A 27 13.13 1.53 -41.40
CA ILE A 27 13.42 1.60 -42.84
C ILE A 27 13.54 3.07 -43.20
N TYR A 28 14.70 3.45 -43.73
CA TYR A 28 14.96 4.77 -44.33
C TYR A 28 14.52 4.76 -45.80
N PRO A 29 14.13 5.90 -46.38
CA PRO A 29 13.73 5.97 -47.79
C PRO A 29 14.85 5.46 -48.72
N GLY A 30 14.47 4.94 -49.88
CA GLY A 30 15.40 4.28 -50.81
C GLY A 30 15.86 2.88 -50.37
N ARG A 31 15.41 2.36 -49.22
CA ARG A 31 15.75 1.02 -48.73
C ARG A 31 14.52 0.15 -48.48
N GLY A 32 14.72 -1.16 -48.58
CA GLY A 32 13.72 -2.17 -48.25
C GLY A 32 12.91 -2.64 -49.46
N ILE A 33 11.90 -3.45 -49.20
CA ILE A 33 11.04 -4.07 -50.21
C ILE A 33 9.59 -3.90 -49.74
N ARG A 34 8.75 -3.37 -50.61
CA ARG A 34 7.29 -3.30 -50.43
C ARG A 34 6.65 -4.49 -51.13
N PHE A 35 5.88 -5.28 -50.39
CA PHE A 35 5.11 -6.42 -50.90
C PHE A 35 3.63 -6.15 -50.67
N ILE A 36 2.80 -6.28 -51.69
CA ILE A 36 1.35 -6.12 -51.61
C ILE A 36 0.74 -7.52 -51.70
N ARG A 37 -0.04 -7.92 -50.69
CA ARG A 37 -0.79 -9.17 -50.69
C ARG A 37 -2.14 -8.96 -51.42
N ALA A 38 -2.72 -10.04 -51.94
CA ALA A 38 -3.96 -10.00 -52.73
C ALA A 38 -5.17 -9.34 -52.02
N ASP A 39 -5.16 -9.28 -50.69
CA ASP A 39 -6.16 -8.57 -49.86
C ASP A 39 -5.83 -7.08 -49.67
N SER A 40 -5.06 -6.48 -50.59
CA SER A 40 -4.49 -5.12 -50.55
C SER A 40 -3.56 -4.78 -49.37
N GLN A 41 -3.23 -5.72 -48.49
CA GLN A 41 -2.32 -5.45 -47.36
C GLN A 41 -0.88 -5.20 -47.82
N VAL A 42 -0.37 -4.01 -47.47
CA VAL A 42 1.01 -3.59 -47.74
C VAL A 42 1.94 -4.04 -46.61
N PHE A 43 2.93 -4.87 -46.96
CA PHE A 43 3.99 -5.33 -46.09
C PHE A 43 5.31 -4.67 -46.47
N LEU A 44 6.01 -4.16 -45.46
CA LEU A 44 7.31 -3.49 -45.61
C LEU A 44 8.40 -4.33 -44.94
N PHE A 45 9.47 -4.61 -45.69
CA PHE A 45 10.59 -5.44 -45.27
C PHE A 45 11.91 -4.70 -45.42
N VAL A 46 12.81 -4.77 -44.43
CA VAL A 46 14.14 -4.12 -44.51
C VAL A 46 15.04 -4.81 -45.54
N ASN A 47 14.91 -6.13 -45.69
CA ASN A 47 15.80 -6.97 -46.48
C ASN A 47 15.08 -8.23 -47.00
N SER A 48 15.68 -8.89 -47.98
CA SER A 48 15.18 -10.13 -48.58
C SER A 48 15.02 -11.26 -47.56
N LYS A 49 15.82 -11.28 -46.48
CA LYS A 49 15.68 -12.22 -45.35
C LYS A 49 14.31 -12.12 -44.67
N CYS A 50 13.83 -10.90 -44.41
CA CYS A 50 12.48 -10.69 -43.85
C CYS A 50 11.38 -11.13 -44.83
N LYS A 51 11.53 -10.82 -46.13
CA LYS A 51 10.59 -11.26 -47.19
C LYS A 51 10.52 -12.78 -47.28
N HIS A 52 11.66 -13.46 -47.30
CA HIS A 52 11.75 -14.93 -47.37
C HIS A 52 11.07 -15.60 -46.18
N TYR A 53 11.37 -15.18 -44.94
CA TYR A 53 10.71 -15.72 -43.76
C TYR A 53 9.19 -15.48 -43.71
N PHE A 54 8.72 -14.37 -44.28
CA PHE A 54 7.29 -14.10 -44.44
C PHE A 54 6.61 -15.08 -45.42
N HIS A 55 7.21 -15.35 -46.59
CA HIS A 55 6.68 -16.35 -47.53
C HIS A 55 6.72 -17.78 -46.96
N ASN A 56 7.74 -18.12 -46.18
CA ASN A 56 7.84 -19.39 -45.43
C ASN A 56 6.87 -19.47 -44.24
N ARG A 57 5.99 -18.47 -44.05
CA ARG A 57 4.97 -18.39 -42.98
C ARG A 57 5.55 -18.48 -41.55
N LEU A 58 6.82 -18.11 -41.37
CA LEU A 58 7.47 -18.11 -40.06
C LEU A 58 6.91 -16.98 -39.19
N LYS A 59 6.56 -17.30 -37.95
CA LYS A 59 6.02 -16.33 -36.98
C LYS A 59 7.18 -15.53 -36.35
N PRO A 60 7.22 -14.18 -36.43
CA PRO A 60 8.28 -13.37 -35.82
C PRO A 60 8.49 -13.66 -34.33
N SER A 61 7.42 -13.97 -33.60
CA SER A 61 7.46 -14.37 -32.18
C SER A 61 8.35 -15.58 -31.86
N LYS A 62 8.70 -16.41 -32.85
CA LYS A 62 9.63 -17.55 -32.67
C LYS A 62 11.09 -17.20 -32.98
N LEU A 63 11.38 -16.03 -33.56
CA LEU A 63 12.71 -15.62 -34.00
C LEU A 63 13.35 -14.62 -33.04
N THR A 64 14.38 -15.09 -32.32
CA THR A 64 15.05 -14.42 -31.19
C THR A 64 15.46 -12.97 -31.43
N TRP A 65 15.89 -12.65 -32.65
CA TRP A 65 16.42 -11.34 -33.05
C TRP A 65 15.35 -10.30 -33.39
N THR A 66 14.07 -10.69 -33.50
CA THR A 66 13.00 -9.75 -33.88
C THR A 66 12.49 -8.93 -32.69
N ALA A 67 11.98 -7.72 -32.96
CA ALA A 67 11.34 -6.89 -31.92
C ALA A 67 10.14 -7.59 -31.26
N MET A 68 9.38 -8.40 -32.02
CA MET A 68 8.23 -9.13 -31.48
C MET A 68 8.64 -10.18 -30.45
N TYR A 69 9.71 -10.95 -30.73
CA TYR A 69 10.26 -11.91 -29.77
C TYR A 69 10.74 -11.19 -28.50
N ARG A 70 11.51 -10.10 -28.65
CA ARG A 70 12.03 -9.34 -27.50
C ARG A 70 10.92 -8.80 -26.60
N LYS A 71 9.85 -8.26 -27.20
CA LYS A 71 8.66 -7.78 -26.47
C LYS A 71 7.97 -8.89 -25.68
N GLN A 72 7.78 -10.07 -26.26
CA GLN A 72 7.15 -11.22 -25.58
C GLN A 72 8.03 -11.78 -24.44
N HIS A 73 9.34 -11.87 -24.66
CA HIS A 73 10.31 -12.38 -23.69
C HIS A 73 10.84 -11.31 -22.72
N LYS A 74 10.21 -10.12 -22.69
CA LYS A 74 10.56 -8.99 -21.80
C LYS A 74 12.01 -8.51 -21.93
N LYS A 75 12.66 -8.73 -23.08
CA LYS A 75 14.02 -8.27 -23.40
C LYS A 75 14.07 -6.82 -23.94
N ASP A 76 13.04 -6.03 -23.63
CA ASP A 76 12.89 -4.63 -24.05
C ASP A 76 12.99 -3.71 -22.84
N ILE A 77 14.11 -2.98 -22.77
CA ILE A 77 14.48 -2.07 -21.66
C ILE A 77 13.38 -1.06 -21.34
N ALA A 78 12.64 -0.61 -22.36
CA ALA A 78 11.52 0.32 -22.22
C ALA A 78 10.40 -0.18 -21.29
N GLN A 79 10.13 -1.49 -21.24
CA GLN A 79 9.10 -2.05 -20.37
C GLN A 79 9.52 -2.02 -18.90
N GLU A 80 10.80 -2.26 -18.61
CA GLU A 80 11.34 -2.15 -17.24
C GLU A 80 11.36 -0.70 -16.75
N ALA A 81 11.72 0.25 -17.63
CA ALA A 81 11.75 1.67 -17.32
C ALA A 81 10.37 2.21 -16.90
N VAL A 82 9.29 1.79 -17.59
CA VAL A 82 7.91 2.17 -17.23
C VAL A 82 7.52 1.61 -15.86
N LYS A 83 7.87 0.34 -15.56
CA LYS A 83 7.58 -0.26 -14.26
C LYS A 83 8.25 0.49 -13.11
N LYS A 84 9.49 0.96 -13.30
CA LYS A 84 10.24 1.77 -12.31
C LYS A 84 9.66 3.17 -12.09
N ARG A 85 8.95 3.76 -13.06
CA ARG A 85 8.38 5.13 -12.97
C ARG A 85 7.01 5.23 -12.28
N ARG A 86 6.31 4.13 -12.00
CA ARG A 86 4.97 4.17 -11.38
C ARG A 86 5.03 4.51 -9.87
N ARG A 87 5.27 5.78 -9.53
CA ARG A 87 5.07 6.31 -8.16
C ARG A 87 3.57 6.45 -7.86
N ALA A 88 3.12 5.87 -6.76
CA ALA A 88 1.77 6.09 -6.25
C ALA A 88 1.74 7.40 -5.43
N THR A 89 1.18 8.47 -6.00
CA THR A 89 0.99 9.74 -5.31
C THR A 89 -0.10 9.59 -4.23
N LYS A 90 0.31 9.43 -2.98
CA LYS A 90 -0.58 9.51 -1.81
C LYS A 90 -1.06 10.97 -1.67
N LYS A 91 -2.19 11.32 -2.29
CA LYS A 91 -2.85 12.61 -2.02
C LYS A 91 -3.36 12.59 -0.56
N PRO A 92 -2.90 13.48 0.33
CA PRO A 92 -3.41 13.53 1.70
C PRO A 92 -4.90 13.93 1.67
N TYR A 93 -5.72 13.28 2.51
CA TYR A 93 -7.16 13.53 2.55
C TYR A 93 -7.45 14.90 3.18
N SER A 94 -7.64 15.91 2.33
CA SER A 94 -7.92 17.30 2.69
C SER A 94 -9.39 17.68 2.50
N ARG A 95 -10.33 16.79 2.86
CA ARG A 95 -11.77 17.09 2.82
C ARG A 95 -12.25 17.39 4.24
N SER A 96 -13.17 18.35 4.36
CA SER A 96 -13.94 18.56 5.59
C SER A 96 -14.79 17.33 5.92
N ILE A 97 -15.15 17.19 7.20
CA ILE A 97 -16.02 16.13 7.71
C ILE A 97 -17.30 16.80 8.21
N VAL A 98 -18.46 16.18 8.01
CA VAL A 98 -19.73 16.73 8.53
C VAL A 98 -19.61 16.92 10.04
N GLY A 99 -19.90 18.13 10.52
CA GLY A 99 -19.71 18.54 11.92
C GLY A 99 -18.36 19.18 12.27
N ALA A 100 -17.37 19.22 11.36
CA ALA A 100 -16.11 19.95 11.57
C ALA A 100 -15.50 20.47 10.26
N THR A 101 -15.39 21.81 10.14
CA THR A 101 -14.71 22.44 9.01
C THR A 101 -13.21 22.12 9.00
N LEU A 102 -12.60 22.15 7.81
CA LEU A 102 -11.20 21.77 7.60
C LEU A 102 -10.24 22.56 8.52
N GLU A 103 -10.50 23.85 8.69
CA GLU A 103 -9.70 24.75 9.52
C GLU A 103 -9.73 24.38 11.00
N VAL A 104 -10.89 23.97 11.54
CA VAL A 104 -11.03 23.54 12.94
C VAL A 104 -10.23 22.26 13.19
N ILE A 105 -10.24 21.34 12.22
CA ILE A 105 -9.43 20.11 12.27
C ILE A 105 -7.93 20.43 12.22
N GLN A 106 -7.52 21.38 11.36
CA GLN A 106 -6.12 21.81 11.28
C GLN A 106 -5.65 22.52 12.56
N LYS A 107 -6.43 23.46 13.09
CA LYS A 107 -6.14 24.19 14.34
C LYS A 107 -5.97 23.21 15.52
N LYS A 108 -6.88 22.24 15.70
CA LYS A 108 -6.76 21.19 16.76
C LYS A 108 -5.59 20.22 16.56
N ARG A 109 -5.14 20.00 15.32
CA ARG A 109 -3.92 19.20 15.04
C ARG A 109 -2.63 19.98 15.27
N ALA A 110 -2.62 21.26 14.94
CA ALA A 110 -1.47 22.16 15.11
C ALA A 110 -1.24 22.61 16.57
N GLU A 111 -2.23 22.43 17.44
CA GLU A 111 -2.11 22.72 18.87
C GLU A 111 -0.92 21.97 19.52
N ARG A 112 -0.13 22.72 20.31
CA ARG A 112 1.11 22.24 20.96
C ARG A 112 0.82 21.04 21.88
N PRO A 113 1.72 20.04 21.92
CA PRO A 113 1.52 18.84 22.75
C PRO A 113 1.33 19.19 24.23
N GLU A 114 2.07 20.16 24.75
CA GLU A 114 1.98 20.64 26.13
C GLU A 114 0.54 21.04 26.54
N VAL A 115 -0.16 21.79 25.67
CA VAL A 115 -1.55 22.23 25.91
C VAL A 115 -2.51 21.04 25.84
N ARG A 116 -2.29 20.13 24.88
CA ARG A 116 -3.08 18.91 24.71
C ARG A 116 -2.96 17.98 25.91
N ASP A 117 -1.76 17.83 26.46
CA ASP A 117 -1.48 16.96 27.60
C ASP A 117 -1.93 17.60 28.93
N ALA A 118 -1.78 18.92 29.09
CA ALA A 118 -2.41 19.65 30.21
C ALA A 118 -3.94 19.50 30.22
N ALA A 119 -4.60 19.59 29.06
CA ALA A 119 -6.04 19.37 28.93
C ALA A 119 -6.46 17.93 29.26
N ARG A 120 -5.64 16.92 28.86
CA ARG A 120 -5.83 15.52 29.25
C ARG A 120 -5.68 15.32 30.75
N GLU A 121 -4.68 15.92 31.38
CA GLU A 121 -4.45 15.80 32.82
C GLU A 121 -5.54 16.49 33.65
N ALA A 122 -6.07 17.63 33.18
CA ALA A 122 -7.22 18.30 33.78
C ALA A 122 -8.47 17.39 33.72
N ALA A 123 -8.79 16.84 32.54
CA ALA A 123 -9.90 15.91 32.38
C ALA A 123 -9.73 14.63 33.23
N LEU A 124 -8.53 14.06 33.29
CA LEU A 124 -8.22 12.90 34.13
C LEU A 124 -8.33 13.21 35.63
N ARG A 125 -8.02 14.45 36.06
CA ARG A 125 -8.25 14.90 37.45
C ARG A 125 -9.75 14.99 37.75
N GLU A 126 -10.55 15.64 36.90
CA GLU A 126 -12.00 15.71 37.10
C GLU A 126 -12.64 14.32 37.15
N ILE A 127 -12.28 13.42 36.23
CA ILE A 127 -12.78 12.03 36.22
C ILE A 127 -12.41 11.31 37.53
N LYS A 128 -11.17 11.46 38.02
CA LYS A 128 -10.75 10.88 39.30
C LYS A 128 -11.53 11.44 40.49
N GLU A 129 -11.88 12.73 40.47
CA GLU A 129 -12.71 13.35 41.52
C GLU A 129 -14.17 12.91 41.48
N ARG A 130 -14.78 12.79 40.30
CA ARG A 130 -16.11 12.20 40.12
C ARG A 130 -16.15 10.75 40.60
N ILE A 131 -15.10 9.97 40.32
CA ILE A 131 -14.95 8.58 40.78
C ILE A 131 -14.74 8.52 42.31
N LYS A 132 -14.03 9.48 42.93
CA LYS A 132 -13.90 9.56 44.40
C LYS A 132 -15.27 9.84 45.03
N LYS A 133 -15.94 10.93 44.64
CA LYS A 133 -17.27 11.35 45.13
C LYS A 133 -18.28 10.18 45.06
N THR A 134 -18.40 9.53 43.90
CA THR A 134 -19.29 8.37 43.72
C THR A 134 -18.85 7.09 44.43
N LYS A 135 -17.55 6.92 44.76
CA LYS A 135 -17.08 5.83 45.63
C LYS A 135 -17.40 6.08 47.09
N ASP A 136 -17.30 7.31 47.56
CA ASP A 136 -17.55 7.65 48.96
C ASP A 136 -19.06 7.67 49.26
N GLU A 137 -19.90 8.12 48.32
CA GLU A 137 -21.36 7.88 48.33
C GLU A 137 -21.71 6.37 48.40
N LYS A 138 -21.01 5.53 47.62
CA LYS A 138 -21.20 4.07 47.63
C LYS A 138 -20.70 3.43 48.93
N LYS A 139 -19.67 3.97 49.58
CA LYS A 139 -19.21 3.52 50.90
C LYS A 139 -20.19 3.92 52.00
N ALA A 140 -20.71 5.14 51.98
CA ALA A 140 -21.73 5.60 52.92
C ALA A 140 -22.98 4.69 52.86
N LYS A 141 -23.49 4.42 51.66
CA LYS A 141 -24.61 3.50 51.45
C LYS A 141 -24.31 2.06 51.87
N LYS A 142 -23.07 1.57 51.71
CA LYS A 142 -22.66 0.25 52.21
C LYS A 142 -22.51 0.21 53.74
N ALA A 143 -22.03 1.27 54.37
CA ALA A 143 -21.91 1.38 55.82
C ALA A 143 -23.29 1.41 56.49
N GLU A 144 -24.25 2.14 55.91
CA GLU A 144 -25.65 2.16 56.35
C GLU A 144 -26.30 0.76 56.29
N VAL A 145 -26.11 0.03 55.18
CA VAL A 145 -26.62 -1.33 55.02
C VAL A 145 -25.98 -2.32 56.01
N MET A 146 -24.66 -2.22 56.27
CA MET A 146 -24.00 -3.08 57.25
C MET A 146 -24.37 -2.74 58.69
N ALA A 147 -24.52 -1.46 59.04
CA ALA A 147 -25.00 -1.04 60.37
C ALA A 147 -26.42 -1.55 60.66
N LYS A 148 -27.30 -1.57 59.63
CA LYS A 148 -28.65 -2.14 59.75
C LYS A 148 -28.66 -3.67 59.89
N SER A 149 -27.61 -4.35 59.39
CA SER A 149 -27.47 -5.81 59.47
C SER A 149 -26.84 -6.32 60.79
N GLN A 150 -26.26 -5.45 61.62
CA GLN A 150 -25.66 -5.85 62.92
C GLN A 150 -26.66 -5.89 64.08
N LYS A 151 -27.95 -5.55 63.87
CA LYS A 151 -28.97 -5.55 64.92
C LYS A 151 -29.79 -6.85 65.03
N ALA A 152 -29.34 -7.94 64.40
CA ALA A 152 -29.91 -9.28 64.55
C ALA A 152 -28.77 -10.33 64.53
N GLY A 153 -28.54 -11.01 65.66
CA GLY A 153 -27.50 -12.04 65.79
C GLY A 153 -27.98 -13.25 66.58
N GLY A 154 -27.58 -14.46 66.17
CA GLY A 154 -27.91 -15.74 66.82
C GLY A 154 -27.09 -16.92 66.27
N LYS A 155 -26.62 -17.81 67.16
CA LYS A 155 -25.68 -18.94 66.91
C LYS A 155 -26.46 -20.27 66.70
N VAL A 156 -25.93 -21.43 66.28
CA VAL A 156 -24.55 -21.93 65.99
C VAL A 156 -24.65 -23.01 64.87
N ASN A 157 -23.60 -23.57 64.22
CA ASN A 157 -22.81 -24.73 64.69
C ASN A 157 -21.59 -25.06 63.77
N LEU A 158 -21.19 -26.34 63.66
CA LEU A 158 -19.93 -26.90 63.13
C LEU A 158 -20.20 -28.21 62.34
N GLN A 159 -19.45 -28.50 61.25
CA GLN A 159 -18.85 -29.85 61.01
C GLN A 159 -17.74 -29.89 59.93
N LYS A 160 -16.50 -30.03 60.40
CA LYS A 160 -15.33 -30.81 59.92
C LYS A 160 -15.28 -31.36 58.46
N GLY A 161 -14.15 -31.11 57.78
CA GLY A 161 -13.64 -31.94 56.68
C GLY A 161 -12.48 -31.28 55.92
N GLY A 162 -11.27 -31.87 55.94
CA GLY A 162 -10.10 -31.30 55.26
C GLY A 162 -9.16 -32.36 54.70
N SER A 163 -8.48 -32.03 53.59
CA SER A 163 -7.37 -32.80 53.02
C SER A 163 -6.39 -31.88 52.28
N LYS A 164 -5.15 -32.35 52.11
CA LYS A 164 -3.98 -31.54 51.70
C LYS A 164 -3.97 -31.31 50.18
N GLY A 165 -3.49 -30.14 49.74
CA GLY A 165 -3.19 -29.89 48.32
C GLY A 165 -1.82 -30.46 47.88
N PRO A 166 -1.40 -30.14 46.65
CA PRO A 166 0.00 -29.74 46.46
C PRO A 166 0.16 -28.41 45.71
N LYS A 167 1.34 -27.81 45.87
CA LYS A 167 1.73 -26.47 45.42
C LYS A 167 2.79 -26.57 44.31
N LEU A 168 2.46 -26.17 43.09
CA LEU A 168 3.31 -25.83 41.93
C LEU A 168 2.44 -24.94 41.03
N GLY A 169 2.90 -23.96 40.25
CA GLY A 169 4.22 -23.43 39.91
C GLY A 169 3.97 -22.38 38.80
N GLY A 170 4.75 -21.30 38.71
CA GLY A 170 4.43 -20.17 37.82
C GLY A 170 4.64 -20.44 36.32
N GLY A 171 4.04 -19.61 35.47
CA GLY A 171 4.29 -19.61 34.02
C GLY A 171 3.39 -18.64 33.27
N GLY A 172 3.97 -17.57 32.70
CA GLY A 172 3.27 -16.63 31.84
C GLY A 172 3.24 -17.10 30.38
N GLY A 173 2.25 -16.64 29.60
CA GLY A 173 2.18 -16.88 28.17
C GLY A 173 0.76 -16.78 27.63
N LYS A 174 0.40 -15.61 27.06
CA LYS A 174 -0.77 -15.50 26.17
C LYS A 174 -0.29 -15.39 24.73
N ARG A 175 -0.95 -16.17 23.89
CA ARG A 175 -0.83 -16.18 22.42
C ARG A 175 -1.64 -15.04 21.82
#